data_AF-T1AHB3-F1
#
_entry.id   AF-T1AHB3-F1
#
_cell.length_a   1.000
_cell.length_b   1.000
_cell.length_c   1.000
_cell.angle_alpha   90.00
_cell.angle_beta   90.00
_cell.angle_gamma   90.00
#
_symmetry.space_group_name_H-M   'P 1'
#
loop_
_entity.id
_entity.type
_entity.pdbx_description
1 polymer ?
#
loop_
_entity_poly.entity_id
_entity_poly.type
_entity_poly.pdbx_seq_one_letter_code
_entity_poly.pdbx_strand_id
1 'polypeptide(L)'
;MLLPASLALIRVIWADPHERAHAIGVWAGTNGVALAIGPTLGGRLIQTVGWRSVFLLIVPIGLAVLLWAPRAIPESRDAQGRRVDLPGQLFGGLLLVALAVAVIVHRLMLPALGVAL
;
A
#
# COMPACT_ATOMS: atom_id res chain seq x y z
N MET A 1 2.78 3.92 6.04
CA MET A 1 3.27 3.15 4.89
C MET A 1 3.10 1.65 5.16
N LEU A 2 1.86 1.14 5.13
CA LEU A 2 1.57 -0.27 5.41
C LEU A 2 1.48 -1.13 4.14
N LEU A 3 0.98 -0.57 3.03
CA LEU A 3 0.84 -1.27 1.74
C LEU A 3 2.16 -1.86 1.18
N PRO A 4 3.27 -1.09 1.09
CA PRO A 4 4.53 -1.66 0.60
C PRO A 4 5.12 -2.67 1.59
N ALA A 5 4.91 -2.46 2.90
CA ALA A 5 5.38 -3.37 3.94
C ALA A 5 4.61 -4.71 3.92
N SER A 6 3.29 -4.69 3.72
CA SER A 6 2.50 -5.92 3.60
C SER A 6 2.85 -6.72 2.34
N LEU A 7 3.12 -6.05 1.22
CA LEU A 7 3.59 -6.71 -0.01
C LEU A 7 5.01 -7.26 0.14
N ALA A 8 5.86 -6.61 0.93
CA ALA A 8 7.18 -7.13 1.27
C ALA A 8 7.06 -8.40 2.13
N LEU A 9 6.18 -8.42 3.13
CA LEU A 9 5.90 -9.61 3.93
C LEU A 9 5.40 -10.78 3.07
N ILE A 10 4.52 -10.53 2.10
CA ILE A 10 4.09 -11.57 1.15
C ILE A 10 5.28 -12.15 0.38
N ARG A 11 6.25 -11.33 -0.02
CA ARG A 11 7.46 -11.82 -0.67
C ARG A 11 8.37 -12.65 0.24
N VAL A 12 8.39 -12.36 1.54
CA VAL A 12 9.21 -13.09 2.52
C VAL A 12 8.56 -14.41 2.92
N ILE A 13 7.23 -14.45 3.06
CA ILE A 13 6.49 -15.64 3.52
C ILE A 13 6.37 -16.69 2.40
N TRP A 14 6.10 -16.26 1.15
CA TRP A 14 5.91 -17.18 0.02
C TRP A 14 7.13 -17.16 -0.91
N ALA A 15 7.97 -18.20 -0.79
CA ALA A 15 9.17 -18.38 -1.60
C ALA A 15 8.84 -18.79 -3.05
N ASP A 16 7.85 -19.68 -3.23
CA ASP A 16 7.39 -20.12 -4.56
C ASP A 16 6.72 -18.95 -5.32
N PRO A 17 7.22 -18.59 -6.52
CA PRO A 17 6.58 -17.57 -7.37
C PRO A 17 5.10 -17.80 -7.64
N HIS A 18 4.63 -19.05 -7.77
CA HIS A 18 3.24 -19.35 -8.08
C HIS A 18 2.32 -19.11 -6.88
N GLU A 19 2.69 -19.61 -5.70
CA GLU A 19 1.97 -19.34 -4.45
C GLU A 19 1.94 -17.85 -4.11
N ARG A 20 3.06 -17.16 -4.35
CA ARG A 20 3.16 -15.72 -4.16
C ARG A 20 2.22 -14.95 -5.07
N ALA A 21 2.13 -15.32 -6.35
CA ALA A 21 1.20 -14.68 -7.29
C ALA A 21 -0.26 -14.85 -6.82
N HIS A 22 -0.62 -16.05 -6.35
CA HIS A 22 -1.93 -16.30 -5.76
C HIS A 22 -2.18 -15.45 -4.51
N ALA A 23 -1.23 -15.37 -3.58
CA ALA A 23 -1.33 -14.54 -2.37
C ALA A 23 -1.52 -13.05 -2.71
N ILE A 24 -0.79 -12.53 -3.70
CA ILE A 24 -0.96 -11.17 -4.21
C ILE A 24 -2.36 -11.00 -4.83
N GLY A 25 -2.85 -12.00 -5.56
CA GLY A 25 -4.20 -12.01 -6.13
C GLY A 25 -5.28 -11.90 -5.07
N VAL A 26 -5.19 -12.69 -4.00
CA VAL A 26 -6.12 -12.61 -2.84
C VAL A 26 -6.02 -11.26 -2.14
N TRP A 27 -4.80 -10.76 -1.93
CA TRP A 27 -4.58 -9.43 -1.35
C TRP A 27 -5.21 -8.32 -2.19
N ALA A 28 -5.02 -8.34 -3.51
CA ALA A 28 -5.59 -7.35 -4.43
C ALA A 28 -7.11 -7.47 -4.52
N GLY A 29 -7.64 -8.70 -4.62
CA GLY A 29 -9.08 -8.96 -4.66
C GLY A 29 -9.79 -8.45 -3.41
N THR A 30 -9.23 -8.70 -2.22
CA THR A 30 -9.78 -8.20 -0.96
C THR A 30 -9.82 -6.67 -0.92
N ASN A 31 -8.76 -6.01 -1.39
CA ASN A 31 -8.75 -4.53 -1.51
C ASN A 31 -9.82 -4.03 -2.48
N GLY A 32 -10.02 -4.71 -3.61
CA GLY A 32 -11.06 -4.37 -4.59
C GLY A 32 -12.47 -4.46 -3.99
N VAL A 33 -12.75 -5.55 -3.27
CA VAL A 33 -14.04 -5.73 -2.58
C VAL A 33 -14.24 -4.65 -1.51
N ALA A 34 -13.21 -4.35 -0.71
CA ALA A 34 -13.28 -3.29 0.29
C ALA A 34 -13.56 -1.92 -0.35
N LEU A 35 -12.96 -1.63 -1.51
CA LEU A 35 -13.19 -0.38 -2.24
C LEU A 35 -14.62 -0.29 -2.78
N ALA A 36 -15.18 -1.39 -3.26
CA ALA A 36 -16.55 -1.43 -3.78
C ALA A 36 -17.60 -1.29 -2.66
N ILE A 37 -17.39 -1.97 -1.53
CA ILE A 37 -18.37 -2.00 -0.42
C ILE A 37 -18.21 -0.79 0.51
N GLY A 38 -16.99 -0.28 0.67
CA GLY A 38 -16.64 0.75 1.65
C GLY A 38 -17.51 2.00 1.61
N PRO A 39 -17.67 2.68 0.45
CA PRO A 39 -18.50 3.88 0.33
C PRO A 39 -19.97 3.62 0.63
N THR A 40 -20.53 2.50 0.15
CA THR A 40 -21.94 2.15 0.36
C THR A 40 -22.22 1.90 1.84
N LEU A 41 -21.38 1.09 2.49
CA LEU A 41 -21.53 0.77 3.92
C LEU A 41 -21.26 2.00 4.79
N GLY A 42 -20.20 2.76 4.49
CA GLY A 42 -19.84 3.99 5.19
C GLY A 42 -20.94 5.05 5.08
N GLY A 43 -21.51 5.26 3.89
CA GLY A 43 -22.62 6.18 3.67
C GLY A 43 -23.85 5.81 4.51
N ARG A 44 -24.20 4.51 4.53
CA ARG A 44 -25.31 3.99 5.36
C ARG A 44 -25.08 4.23 6.86
N LEU A 45 -23.86 3.99 7.33
CA LEU A 45 -23.44 4.20 8.73
C LEU A 45 -23.53 5.68 9.13
N ILE A 46 -23.05 6.58 8.26
CA ILE A 46 -23.10 8.03 8.51
C ILE A 46 -24.55 8.51 8.59
N GLN A 47 -25.44 8.03 7.71
CA GLN A 47 -26.85 8.41 7.69
C GLN A 47 -27.63 7.96 8.92
N THR A 48 -27.27 6.81 9.52
CA THR A 48 -28.04 6.19 10.61
C THR A 48 -27.49 6.51 11.99
N VAL A 49 -26.17 6.48 12.16
CA VAL A 49 -25.49 6.61 13.46
C VAL A 49 -24.60 7.86 13.51
N GLY A 50 -24.51 8.61 12.42
CA GLY A 50 -23.68 9.81 12.30
C GLY A 50 -22.23 9.51 11.91
N TRP A 51 -21.48 10.57 11.60
CA TRP A 51 -20.12 10.47 11.06
C TRP A 51 -19.10 9.77 11.97
N ARG A 52 -19.30 9.83 13.30
CA ARG A 52 -18.41 9.20 14.29
C ARG A 52 -18.38 7.67 14.19
N SER A 53 -19.45 7.08 13.66
CA SER A 53 -19.59 5.62 13.54
C SER A 53 -18.52 4.99 12.64
N VAL A 54 -18.06 5.71 11.60
CA VAL A 54 -17.01 5.24 10.68
C VAL A 54 -15.68 5.04 11.41
N PHE A 55 -15.34 5.95 12.33
CA PHE A 55 -14.14 5.82 13.16
C PHE A 55 -14.29 4.68 14.18
N LEU A 56 -15.46 4.57 14.80
CA LEU A 56 -15.75 3.50 15.75
C LEU A 56 -15.76 2.12 15.09
N LEU A 57 -16.10 2.00 13.81
CA LEU A 57 -16.04 0.74 13.07
C LEU A 57 -14.60 0.25 12.87
N ILE A 58 -13.66 1.17 12.67
CA ILE A 58 -12.24 0.83 12.47
C ILE A 58 -11.64 0.23 13.75
N VAL A 59 -12.06 0.68 14.93
CA VAL A 59 -11.52 0.22 16.23
C VAL A 59 -11.65 -1.30 16.45
N PRO A 60 -12.84 -1.94 16.39
CA PRO A 60 -12.98 -3.37 16.59
C PRO A 60 -12.28 -4.18 15.50
N ILE A 61 -12.29 -3.71 14.25
CA ILE A 61 -11.59 -4.38 13.14
C ILE A 61 -10.08 -4.35 13.39
N GLY A 62 -9.53 -3.18 13.74
CA GLY A 62 -8.12 -3.02 14.07
C GLY A 62 -7.72 -3.86 15.28
N LEU A 63 -8.56 -3.92 16.30
CA LEU A 63 -8.32 -4.76 17.48
C LEU A 63 -8.31 -6.24 17.14
N ALA A 64 -9.27 -6.71 16.32
CA ALA A 64 -9.31 -8.09 15.85
C ALA A 64 -8.03 -8.45 15.08
N VAL A 65 -7.59 -7.59 14.16
CA VAL A 65 -6.32 -7.77 13.43
C VAL A 65 -5.13 -7.77 14.38
N LEU A 66 -5.07 -6.84 15.34
CA LEU A 66 -3.97 -6.76 16.31
C LEU A 66 -3.86 -8.02 17.18
N LEU A 67 -4.99 -8.62 17.56
CA LEU A 67 -5.02 -9.84 18.35
C LEU A 67 -4.67 -11.09 17.52
N TRP A 68 -4.98 -11.08 16.22
CA TRP A 68 -4.80 -12.23 15.34
C TRP A 68 -3.44 -12.25 14.64
N ALA A 69 -2.92 -11.07 14.26
CA ALA A 69 -1.68 -10.91 13.52
C ALA A 69 -0.46 -11.63 14.15
N PRO A 70 -0.22 -11.59 15.48
CA PRO A 70 0.93 -12.26 16.08
C PRO A 70 0.90 -13.79 15.94
N ARG A 71 -0.27 -14.38 15.73
CA ARG A 71 -0.42 -15.83 15.53
C ARG A 71 -0.32 -16.23 14.06
N ALA A 72 -0.76 -15.34 13.16
CA ALA A 72 -0.84 -15.61 11.73
C ALA A 72 0.42 -15.17 10.96
N ILE A 73 1.18 -14.21 11.47
CA ILE A 73 2.33 -13.62 10.79
C ILE A 73 3.62 -14.03 11.50
N PRO A 74 4.53 -14.76 10.83
CA PRO A 74 5.83 -15.08 11.42
C PRO A 74 6.65 -13.81 11.64
N GLU A 75 7.47 -13.81 12.69
CA GLU A 75 8.34 -12.69 13.02
C GLU A 75 9.35 -12.45 11.89
N SER A 76 9.33 -11.25 11.33
CA SER A 76 10.17 -10.85 10.19
C SER A 76 11.39 -10.02 10.64
N ARG A 77 11.58 -9.82 11.95
CA ARG A 77 12.73 -9.08 12.50
C ARG A 77 14.05 -9.77 12.14
N ASP A 78 14.91 -9.02 11.46
CA ASP A 78 16.30 -9.39 11.23
C ASP A 78 17.08 -9.31 12.56
N ALA A 79 17.55 -10.45 13.05
CA ALA A 79 18.26 -10.58 14.33
C ALA A 79 19.59 -9.81 14.35
N GLN A 80 20.17 -9.50 13.19
CA GLN A 80 21.46 -8.82 13.10
C GLN A 80 21.38 -7.29 13.04
N GLY A 81 20.17 -6.71 13.05
CA GLY A 81 19.98 -5.26 13.10
C GLY A 81 20.48 -4.56 11.84
N ARG A 82 19.60 -4.39 10.86
CA ARG A 82 19.96 -3.70 9.62
C ARG A 82 20.20 -2.21 9.87
N ARG A 83 21.42 -1.74 9.60
CA ARG A 83 21.79 -0.32 9.70
C ARG A 83 21.02 0.49 8.65
N VAL A 84 20.57 1.69 9.03
CA VAL A 84 19.89 2.60 8.11
C VAL A 84 20.91 3.19 7.16
N ASP A 85 20.80 2.89 5.86
CA ASP A 85 21.64 3.46 4.80
C ASP A 85 21.11 4.84 4.38
N LEU A 86 21.49 5.88 5.13
CA LEU A 86 21.12 7.27 4.83
C LEU A 86 21.62 7.74 3.45
N PRO A 87 22.89 7.51 3.07
CA PRO A 87 23.39 7.89 1.74
C PRO A 87 22.59 7.22 0.62
N GLY A 88 22.36 5.91 0.69
CA GLY A 88 21.57 5.19 -0.30
C GLY A 88 20.13 5.72 -0.42
N GLN A 89 19.51 6.07 0.71
CA GLN A 89 18.16 6.67 0.71
C GLN A 89 18.14 8.05 0.05
N LEU A 90 19.16 8.90 0.30
CA LEU A 90 19.27 10.21 -0.33
C LEU A 90 19.49 10.10 -1.85
N PHE A 91 20.42 9.25 -2.28
CA PHE A 91 20.66 9.02 -3.71
C PHE A 91 19.43 8.43 -4.41
N GLY A 92 18.77 7.46 -3.79
CA GLY A 92 17.53 6.89 -4.31
C GLY A 92 16.41 7.93 -4.41
N GLY A 93 16.25 8.78 -3.38
CA GLY A 93 15.28 9.87 -3.38
C GLY A 93 15.57 10.89 -4.48
N LEU A 94 16.82 11.33 -4.63
CA LEU A 94 17.24 12.26 -5.69
C LEU A 94 16.99 11.68 -7.08
N LEU A 95 17.30 10.40 -7.29
CA LEU A 95 17.05 9.72 -8.57
C LEU A 95 15.55 9.68 -8.90
N LEU A 96 14.70 9.33 -7.93
CA LEU A 96 13.25 9.31 -8.12
C LEU A 96 12.69 10.70 -8.44
N VAL A 97 13.18 11.74 -7.75
CA VAL A 97 12.79 13.14 -8.05
C VAL A 97 13.24 13.54 -9.45
N ALA A 98 14.49 13.26 -9.82
CA ALA A 98 15.03 13.58 -11.13
C ALA A 98 14.24 12.88 -12.25
N LEU A 99 13.91 11.59 -12.08
CA LEU A 99 13.08 10.84 -13.02
C LEU A 99 11.66 11.41 -13.11
N ALA A 100 11.02 11.71 -11.98
CA ALA A 100 9.68 12.30 -11.97
C ALA A 100 9.66 13.64 -12.70
N VAL A 101 10.62 14.53 -12.42
CA VAL A 101 10.77 15.82 -13.11
C VAL A 101 11.04 15.62 -14.59
N ALA A 102 11.94 14.71 -14.96
CA ALA A 102 12.23 14.42 -16.37
C ALA A 102 10.98 13.94 -17.13
N VAL A 103 10.19 13.05 -16.55
CA VAL A 103 8.92 12.57 -17.14
C VAL A 103 7.89 13.69 -17.25
N ILE A 104 7.74 14.51 -16.21
CA ILE A 104 6.80 15.65 -16.23
C ILE A 104 7.20 16.66 -17.31
N VAL A 105 8.48 17.06 -17.34
CA VAL A 105 9.00 18.00 -18.33
C VAL A 105 8.86 17.42 -19.74
N HIS A 106 9.23 16.16 -19.95
CA HIS A 106 9.06 15.49 -21.24
C HIS A 106 7.59 15.48 -21.69
N ARG A 107 6.65 15.13 -20.80
CA ARG A 107 5.21 15.16 -21.08
C ARG A 107 4.68 16.56 -21.37
N LEU A 108 5.24 17.61 -20.75
CA LEU A 108 4.88 19.01 -21.01
C LEU A 108 5.48 19.54 -22.32
N MET A 109 6.61 19.01 -22.77
CA MET A 109 7.27 19.38 -24.03
C MET A 109 6.61 18.74 -25.27
N LEU A 110 6.01 17.55 -25.14
CA LEU A 110 5.31 16.87 -26.23
C LEU A 110 4.12 17.65 -26.82
N PRO A 111 3.19 18.24 -26.05
CA PRO A 111 2.12 19.08 -26.59
C PRO A 111 2.62 20.45 -27.09
N ALA A 112 3.77 20.93 -26.63
CA ALA A 112 4.37 22.18 -27.11
C ALA A 112 5.00 22.04 -28.51
N LEU A 113 5.33 20.82 -28.93
CA LEU A 113 5.94 20.53 -30.25
C LEU A 113 4.95 19.93 -31.27
N GLY A 114 3.68 19.69 -30.90
CA GLY A 114 2.78 18.79 -31.63
C GLY A 114 1.36 19.29 -31.95
N VAL A 115 1.14 20.61 -32.08
CA VAL A 115 -0.07 21.16 -32.77
C VAL A 115 0.34 22.15 -33.87
N ALA A 116 1.53 21.96 -34.47
CA ALA A 116 2.03 22.79 -35.56
C ALA A 116 2.56 21.97 -36.75
N LEU A 117 1.96 20.81 -36.99
CA LEU A 117 2.04 20.07 -38.27
C LEU A 117 0.66 19.56 -38.64
#